data_AF-A0AAI8V7J0-F1
#
_entry.id   AF-A0AAI8V7J0-F1
#
_cell.length_a   1.000
_cell.length_b   1.000
_cell.length_c   1.000
_cell.angle_alpha   90.00
_cell.angle_beta   90.00
_cell.angle_gamma   90.00
#
_symmetry.space_group_name_H-M   'P 1'
#
loop_
_entity.id
_entity.type
_entity.pdbx_description
1 polymer ?
#
loop_
_entity_poly.entity_id
_entity_poly.type
_entity_poly.pdbx_seq_one_letter_code
_entity_poly.pdbx_strand_id
1 'polypeptide(L)'
;MVPNNLPLDAKMVSLLELPVELVKAIVDFVDPADKQTLFNLTLVCTALNSLATPVLYDRVVFDSSHYGNAGTAPVPTFIRSVLSSQYRASLVKSFAITNKVCANAEGAGSLDIFTAI
;
A
#
# COMPACT_ATOMS: atom_id res chain seq x y z
N MET A 1 -29.58 1.53 -37.56
CA MET A 1 -29.35 2.35 -36.35
C MET A 1 -30.18 1.75 -35.24
N VAL A 2 -29.55 1.01 -34.32
CA VAL A 2 -30.21 0.46 -33.13
C VAL A 2 -30.09 1.50 -32.03
N PRO A 3 -31.20 1.93 -31.38
CA PRO A 3 -31.10 2.85 -30.25
C PRO A 3 -30.49 2.13 -29.05
N ASN A 4 -29.34 2.61 -28.59
CA ASN A 4 -28.73 2.23 -27.32
C ASN A 4 -29.60 2.75 -26.16
N ASN A 5 -30.68 2.03 -25.85
CA ASN A 5 -31.39 2.18 -24.59
C ASN A 5 -30.73 1.28 -23.55
N LEU A 6 -29.58 1.70 -23.03
CA LEU A 6 -29.09 1.22 -21.75
C LEU A 6 -29.96 1.88 -20.66
N PRO A 7 -30.64 1.11 -19.79
CA PRO A 7 -31.41 1.69 -18.71
C PRO A 7 -30.46 2.45 -17.77
N LEU A 8 -30.65 3.77 -17.68
CA LEU A 8 -29.90 4.72 -16.85
C LEU A 8 -30.18 4.59 -15.34
N ASP A 9 -30.74 3.45 -14.91
CA ASP A 9 -31.15 3.20 -13.52
C ASP A 9 -30.32 2.08 -12.86
N ALA A 10 -29.11 1.84 -13.34
CA ALA A 10 -28.11 1.11 -12.58
C ALA A 10 -27.70 2.00 -11.39
N LYS A 11 -28.46 1.90 -10.30
CA LYS A 11 -28.19 2.56 -9.01
C LYS A 11 -26.72 2.33 -8.69
N MET A 12 -25.93 3.41 -8.70
CA MET A 12 -24.49 3.33 -8.50
C MET A 12 -24.25 2.93 -7.04
N VAL A 13 -24.12 1.63 -6.79
CA VAL A 13 -23.89 1.10 -5.45
C VAL A 13 -22.53 1.59 -4.99
N SER A 14 -22.51 2.31 -3.87
CA SER A 14 -21.27 2.78 -3.31
C SER A 14 -20.50 1.59 -2.74
N LEU A 15 -19.19 1.56 -2.95
CA LEU A 15 -18.30 0.57 -2.33
C LEU A 15 -18.43 0.57 -0.79
N LEU A 16 -18.89 1.68 -0.21
CA LEU A 16 -19.14 1.84 1.23
C LEU A 16 -20.46 1.23 1.71
N GLU A 17 -21.37 0.88 0.79
CA GLU A 17 -22.62 0.19 1.11
C GLU A 17 -22.44 -1.34 1.15
N LEU A 18 -21.27 -1.84 0.75
CA LEU A 18 -20.94 -3.25 0.83
C LEU A 18 -20.60 -3.65 2.29
N PRO A 19 -20.95 -4.88 2.71
CA PRO A 19 -20.42 -5.48 3.92
C PRO A 19 -18.90 -5.42 3.95
N VAL A 20 -18.35 -5.17 5.15
CA VAL A 20 -16.91 -4.97 5.35
C VAL A 20 -16.07 -6.15 4.86
N GLU A 21 -16.62 -7.36 4.90
CA GLU A 21 -16.00 -8.59 4.44
C GLU A 21 -15.80 -8.60 2.92
N LEU A 22 -16.75 -8.06 2.16
CA LEU A 22 -16.64 -7.93 0.70
C LEU A 22 -15.64 -6.83 0.33
N VAL A 23 -15.66 -5.72 1.05
CA VAL A 23 -14.66 -4.65 0.86
C VAL A 23 -13.27 -5.17 1.17
N LYS A 24 -13.11 -5.95 2.24
CA LYS A 24 -11.86 -6.62 2.59
C LYS A 24 -11.41 -7.57 1.48
N ALA A 25 -12.30 -8.40 0.93
CA ALA A 25 -11.96 -9.31 -0.17
C ALA A 25 -11.48 -8.56 -1.42
N ILE A 26 -12.04 -7.37 -1.71
CA ILE A 26 -11.58 -6.51 -2.80
C ILE A 26 -10.17 -5.97 -2.52
N VAL A 27 -9.92 -5.49 -1.29
CA VAL A 27 -8.60 -4.99 -0.87
C VAL A 27 -7.56 -6.11 -0.91
N ASP A 28 -7.92 -7.32 -0.47
CA ASP A 28 -7.04 -8.50 -0.50
C ASP A 28 -6.68 -8.95 -1.93
N PHE A 29 -7.45 -8.54 -2.94
CA PHE A 29 -7.18 -8.84 -4.36
C PHE A 29 -6.19 -7.85 -5.00
N VAL A 30 -5.92 -6.71 -4.35
CA VAL A 30 -4.92 -5.75 -4.82
C VAL A 30 -3.53 -6.34 -4.63
N ASP A 31 -2.71 -6.30 -5.68
CA ASP A 31 -1.32 -6.75 -5.62
C ASP A 31 -0.57 -6.02 -4.49
N PRO A 32 0.01 -6.72 -3.49
CA PRO A 32 0.82 -6.11 -2.44
C PRO A 32 2.01 -5.30 -2.95
N ALA A 33 2.47 -5.55 -4.19
CA ALA A 33 3.50 -4.77 -4.87
C ALA A 33 2.98 -3.42 -5.41
N ASP A 34 1.67 -3.29 -5.68
CA ASP A 34 1.04 -2.04 -6.10
C ASP A 34 0.78 -1.11 -4.90
N LYS A 35 1.87 -0.55 -4.39
CA LYS A 35 1.86 0.38 -3.26
C LYS A 35 1.07 1.66 -3.57
N GLN A 36 0.95 2.04 -4.84
CA GLN A 36 0.23 3.26 -5.22
C GLN A 36 -1.29 3.07 -5.06
N THR A 37 -1.84 1.95 -5.56
CA THR A 37 -3.26 1.65 -5.41
C THR A 37 -3.62 1.45 -3.94
N LEU A 38 -2.83 0.68 -3.20
CA LEU A 38 -3.03 0.50 -1.76
C LEU A 38 -2.97 1.85 -1.01
N PHE A 39 -2.00 2.71 -1.31
CA PHE A 39 -1.92 4.03 -0.70
C PHE A 39 -3.15 4.89 -1.02
N ASN A 40 -3.60 4.92 -2.28
CA ASN A 40 -4.81 5.65 -2.67
C ASN A 40 -6.04 5.19 -1.88
N LEU A 41 -6.22 3.88 -1.69
CA LEU A 41 -7.32 3.33 -0.89
C LEU A 41 -7.29 3.84 0.56
N THR A 42 -6.10 4.03 1.13
CA THR A 42 -5.97 4.62 2.48
C THR A 42 -6.44 6.07 2.58
N LEU A 43 -6.59 6.78 1.45
CA LEU A 43 -7.00 8.19 1.43
C LEU A 43 -8.50 8.39 1.25
N VAL A 44 -9.24 7.36 0.83
CA VAL A 44 -10.66 7.50 0.45
C VAL A 44 -11.57 7.64 1.68
N CYS A 45 -11.49 6.70 2.63
CA CYS A 45 -12.32 6.72 3.83
C CYS A 45 -11.67 5.93 4.97
N THR A 46 -12.22 6.03 6.18
CA THR A 46 -11.71 5.35 7.38
C THR A 46 -11.74 3.83 7.28
N ALA A 47 -12.77 3.25 6.64
CA ALA A 47 -12.90 1.80 6.47
C ALA A 47 -11.84 1.25 5.49
N LEU A 48 -11.65 1.90 4.34
CA LEU A 48 -10.61 1.49 3.40
C LEU A 48 -9.20 1.74 3.97
N ASN A 49 -9.04 2.79 4.79
CA ASN A 49 -7.79 3.03 5.51
C ASN A 49 -7.47 1.88 6.48
N SER A 50 -8.42 1.44 7.30
CA SER A 50 -8.19 0.36 8.26
C SER A 50 -7.90 -0.98 7.58
N LEU A 51 -8.48 -1.23 6.40
CA LEU A 51 -8.26 -2.46 5.63
C LEU A 51 -6.97 -2.45 4.81
N ALA A 52 -6.67 -1.35 4.11
CA ALA A 52 -5.53 -1.28 3.20
C ALA A 52 -4.20 -0.94 3.89
N THR A 53 -4.24 -0.23 5.04
CA THR A 53 -3.03 0.14 5.78
C THR A 53 -2.18 -1.09 6.17
N PRO A 54 -2.72 -2.15 6.79
CA PRO A 54 -1.93 -3.35 7.10
C PRO A 54 -1.22 -3.94 5.87
N VAL A 55 -1.93 -4.05 4.73
CA VAL A 55 -1.38 -4.63 3.49
C VAL A 55 -0.30 -3.72 2.87
N LEU A 56 -0.51 -2.40 2.92
CA LEU A 56 0.42 -1.41 2.39
C LEU A 56 1.80 -1.51 3.07
N TYR A 57 1.82 -1.69 4.39
CA TYR A 57 3.05 -1.70 5.20
C TYR A 57 3.59 -3.09 5.55
N ASP A 58 2.90 -4.18 5.20
CA ASP A 58 3.32 -5.56 5.49
C ASP A 58 4.77 -5.84 5.02
N ARG A 59 5.09 -5.41 3.79
CA ARG A 59 6.43 -5.48 3.23
C ARG A 59 6.81 -4.20 2.51
N VAL A 60 7.85 -3.53 2.98
CA VAL A 60 8.38 -2.31 2.37
C VAL A 60 9.79 -2.58 1.85
N VAL A 61 9.93 -2.53 0.53
CA VAL A 61 11.21 -2.66 -0.14
C VAL A 61 11.70 -1.26 -0.51
N PHE A 62 12.87 -0.89 -0.01
CA PHE A 62 13.57 0.31 -0.47
C PHE A 62 14.54 -0.13 -1.56
N ASP A 63 14.19 0.14 -2.81
CA ASP A 63 15.06 -0.12 -3.94
C ASP A 63 15.85 1.14 -4.28
N SER A 64 17.14 1.13 -3.97
CA SER A 64 18.05 2.22 -4.29
C SER A 64 18.59 2.14 -5.73
N SER A 65 18.34 1.04 -6.45
CA SER A 65 18.88 0.84 -7.81
C SER A 65 18.34 1.83 -8.84
N HIS A 66 17.15 2.37 -8.63
CA HIS A 66 16.55 3.40 -9.48
C HIS A 66 17.07 4.82 -9.19
N TYR A 67 17.71 5.02 -8.05
CA TYR A 67 18.23 6.32 -7.63
C TYR A 67 19.74 6.33 -7.82
N GLY A 68 20.16 6.60 -9.06
CA GLY A 68 21.57 6.60 -9.44
C GLY A 68 22.44 7.45 -8.52
N ASN A 69 23.49 6.83 -7.97
CA ASN A 69 24.69 7.39 -7.31
C ASN A 69 24.54 8.44 -6.19
N ALA A 70 23.34 8.91 -5.87
CA ALA A 70 23.10 9.73 -4.69
C ALA A 70 22.74 8.79 -3.55
N GLY A 71 23.63 8.65 -2.56
CA GLY A 71 23.58 7.67 -1.45
C GLY A 71 22.35 7.70 -0.52
N THR A 72 21.21 8.24 -0.95
CA THR A 72 19.93 8.22 -0.24
C THR A 72 18.79 8.12 -1.25
N ALA A 73 18.13 6.95 -1.32
CA ALA A 73 16.84 6.84 -2.00
C ALA A 73 15.80 7.71 -1.25
N PRO A 74 14.99 8.53 -1.95
CA PRO A 74 13.95 9.31 -1.31
C PRO A 74 12.94 8.38 -0.62
N VAL A 75 12.61 8.69 0.63
CA VAL A 75 11.61 7.95 1.40
C VAL A 75 10.27 7.98 0.65
N PRO A 76 9.67 6.82 0.32
CA PRO A 76 8.40 6.77 -0.38
C PRO A 76 7.31 7.57 0.34
N THR A 77 6.44 8.24 -0.42
CA THR A 77 5.40 9.13 0.12
C THR A 77 4.50 8.43 1.14
N PHE A 78 4.18 7.15 0.93
CA PHE A 78 3.38 6.38 1.86
C PHE A 78 4.09 6.19 3.21
N ILE A 79 5.41 5.97 3.24
CA ILE A 79 6.17 5.88 4.49
C ILE A 79 6.10 7.20 5.28
N ARG A 80 6.17 8.35 4.62
CA ARG A 80 5.96 9.63 5.31
C ARG A 80 4.59 9.70 5.97
N SER A 81 3.58 9.07 5.38
CA SER A 81 2.21 9.09 5.88
C SER A 81 1.99 8.29 7.16
N VAL A 82 2.73 7.19 7.37
CA VAL A 82 2.67 6.46 8.65
C VAL A 82 3.44 7.18 9.74
N LEU A 83 4.57 7.80 9.39
CA LEU A 83 5.39 8.58 10.32
C LEU A 83 4.69 9.85 10.81
N SER A 84 3.81 10.43 9.99
CA SER A 84 3.07 11.66 10.32
C SER A 84 1.69 11.44 10.94
N SER A 85 1.22 10.18 11.05
CA SER A 85 -0.13 9.87 11.51
C SER A 85 -0.15 8.74 12.54
N GLN A 86 -0.42 9.09 13.80
CA GLN A 86 -0.54 8.12 14.89
C GLN A 86 -1.64 7.06 14.62
N TYR A 87 -2.76 7.49 14.02
CA TYR A 87 -3.83 6.56 13.64
C TYR A 87 -3.33 5.50 12.65
N ARG A 88 -2.64 5.91 11.57
CA ARG A 88 -2.09 4.95 10.60
C ARG A 88 -1.01 4.07 11.21
N ALA A 89 -0.14 4.64 12.05
CA ALA A 89 0.89 3.88 12.75
C ALA A 89 0.28 2.79 13.63
N SER A 90 -0.82 3.07 14.32
CA SER A 90 -1.51 2.08 15.18
C SER A 90 -2.10 0.88 14.42
N LEU A 91 -2.29 1.01 13.10
CA LEU A 91 -2.82 -0.06 12.24
C LEU A 91 -1.72 -0.97 11.68
N VAL A 92 -0.44 -0.59 11.82
CA VAL A 92 0.70 -1.36 11.33
C VAL A 92 1.25 -2.20 12.47
N LYS A 93 1.16 -3.53 12.36
CA LYS A 93 1.66 -4.47 13.40
C LYS A 93 3.15 -4.76 13.27
N SER A 94 3.64 -4.87 12.05
CA SER A 94 5.04 -5.21 11.76
C SER A 94 5.45 -4.56 10.46
N PHE A 95 6.71 -4.12 10.36
CA PHE A 95 7.23 -3.51 9.15
C PHE A 95 8.58 -4.14 8.77
N ALA A 96 8.62 -4.88 7.66
CA ALA A 96 9.88 -5.40 7.16
C ALA A 96 10.50 -4.38 6.19
N ILE A 97 11.67 -3.83 6.55
CA ILE A 97 12.50 -3.02 5.64
C ILE A 97 13.42 -3.98 4.92
N THR A 98 13.26 -4.09 3.60
CA THR A 98 14.23 -4.80 2.76
C THR A 98 15.03 -3.78 1.99
N ASN A 99 16.31 -3.64 2.32
CA ASN A 99 17.26 -2.86 1.54
C ASN A 99 17.83 -3.76 0.44
N LYS A 100 17.48 -3.50 -0.82
CA LYS A 100 18.24 -4.06 -1.93
C LYS A 100 19.45 -3.15 -2.14
N VAL A 101 20.51 -3.42 -1.38
CA VAL A 101 21.83 -2.89 -1.72
C VAL A 101 22.19 -3.52 -3.06
N CYS A 102 22.50 -2.70 -4.08
CA CYS A 102 22.99 -3.19 -5.37
C CYS A 102 24.13 -4.18 -5.11
N ALA A 103 23.89 -5.47 -5.38
CA ALA A 103 24.85 -6.55 -5.22
C ALA A 103 25.95 -6.47 -6.29
N ASN A 104 26.68 -5.37 -6.32
CA ASN A 104 27.93 -5.18 -7.05
C ASN A 104 29.04 -4.82 -6.05
N ALA A 105 29.09 -5.54 -4.93
CA ALA A 105 30.27 -5.69 -4.09
C ALA A 105 30.02 -6.94 -3.23
N GLU A 106 30.97 -7.85 -3.25
CA GLU A 106 30.96 -9.13 -2.55
C GLU A 106 30.54 -8.98 -1.08
N GLY A 107 29.40 -9.58 -0.68
CA GLY A 107 28.98 -9.57 0.72
C GLY A 107 27.49 -9.81 0.91
N ALA A 108 27.15 -10.96 1.46
CA ALA A 108 25.81 -11.47 1.69
C ALA A 108 24.89 -10.53 2.50
N GLY A 109 23.59 -10.66 2.23
CA GLY A 109 22.53 -9.78 2.72
C GLY A 109 22.30 -9.81 4.23
N SER A 110 21.98 -8.63 4.75
CA SER A 110 21.25 -8.48 6.02
C SER A 110 19.81 -8.10 5.69
N LEU A 111 18.87 -8.94 6.10
CA LEU A 111 17.45 -8.66 6.03
C LEU A 111 17.06 -8.10 7.41
N ASP A 112 17.17 -6.79 7.58
CA ASP A 112 16.87 -6.13 8.86
C ASP A 112 15.34 -6.06 9.05
N ILE A 113 14.80 -7.07 9.73
CA ILE A 113 13.38 -7.08 10.14
C ILE A 113 13.26 -6.19 11.38
N PHE A 114 12.59 -5.05 11.24
CA PHE A 114 12.26 -4.19 12.37
C PHE A 114 10.85 -4.52 12.87
N THR A 115 10.74 -4.94 14.13
CA THR A 115 9.43 -5.14 14.77
C THR A 115 9.02 -3.81 15.41
N ALA A 116 7.87 -3.25 15.03
CA ALA A 116 7.30 -2.11 15.75
C ALA A 116 6.77 -2.61 17.10
N ILE A 117 7.16 -1.93 18.20
CA ILE A 117 6.69 -2.20 19.58
C ILE A 117 5.42 -1.40 19.82
#